data_AF-A0A0A0CYQ2-F1
#
_entry.id   AF-A0A0A0CYQ2-F1
#
_cell.length_a   1.000
_cell.length_b   1.000
_cell.length_c   1.000
_cell.angle_alpha   90.00
_cell.angle_beta   90.00
_cell.angle_gamma   90.00
#
_symmetry.space_group_name_H-M   'P 1'
#
loop_
_entity.id
_entity.type
_entity.pdbx_description
1 polymer ?
#
loop_
_entity_poly.entity_id
_entity_poly.type
_entity_poly.pdbx_seq_one_letter_code
_entity_poly.pdbx_strand_id
1 'polypeptide(L)'
;MPDSLGALAEGALDEIRGVFRRLPPGAIDPVLDALAGARRIVCHGVGREGLMMRALAMRLYHLGLDVHVVGDMSAPPVGPGDLLAVSAGPGGFSTVDGLLRV
;
A
#
# COMPACT_ATOMS: atom_id res chain seq x y z
N MET A 1 -24.99 -14.60 -10.69
CA MET A 1 -24.06 -13.44 -10.52
C MET A 1 -24.94 -12.23 -10.25
N PRO A 2 -24.52 -11.20 -9.52
CA PRO A 2 -25.33 -9.98 -9.43
C PRO A 2 -25.59 -9.45 -10.85
N ASP A 3 -26.87 -9.40 -11.24
CA ASP A 3 -27.27 -9.19 -12.64
C ASP A 3 -27.32 -7.70 -13.05
N SER A 4 -26.90 -6.78 -12.17
CA SER A 4 -26.81 -5.36 -12.47
C SER A 4 -25.56 -4.71 -11.90
N LEU A 5 -25.12 -3.61 -12.56
CA LEU A 5 -24.06 -2.75 -12.07
C LEU A 5 -24.37 -2.18 -10.68
N GLY A 6 -25.64 -1.87 -10.41
CA GLY A 6 -26.07 -1.38 -9.10
C GLY A 6 -25.82 -2.42 -8.01
N ALA A 7 -26.19 -3.68 -8.23
CA ALA A 7 -25.95 -4.76 -7.28
C ALA A 7 -24.45 -5.01 -7.04
N LEU A 8 -23.62 -4.91 -8.08
CA LEU A 8 -22.16 -5.00 -7.96
C LEU A 8 -21.56 -3.85 -7.15
N ALA A 9 -22.02 -2.62 -7.38
CA ALA A 9 -21.56 -1.43 -6.66
C ALA A 9 -21.93 -1.51 -5.17
N GLU A 10 -23.16 -1.91 -4.85
CA GLU A 10 -23.59 -2.13 -3.46
C GLU A 10 -22.74 -3.21 -2.78
N GLY A 11 -22.46 -4.33 -3.46
CA GLY A 11 -21.56 -5.36 -2.95
C GLY A 11 -20.16 -4.83 -2.60
N ALA A 12 -19.57 -4.03 -3.48
CA ALA A 12 -18.25 -3.42 -3.23
C ALA A 12 -18.27 -2.45 -2.04
N LEU A 13 -19.32 -1.63 -1.91
CA LEU A 13 -19.50 -0.72 -0.78
C LEU A 13 -19.70 -1.47 0.54
N ASP A 14 -20.45 -2.58 0.52
CA ASP A 14 -20.67 -3.44 1.67
C ASP A 14 -19.36 -4.11 2.14
N GLU A 15 -18.52 -4.57 1.21
CA GLU A 15 -17.20 -5.12 1.51
C GLU A 15 -16.29 -4.06 2.18
N ILE A 16 -16.22 -2.85 1.60
CA ILE A 16 -15.45 -1.73 2.16
C ILE A 16 -15.98 -1.39 3.56
N ARG A 17 -17.30 -1.26 3.72
CA ARG A 17 -17.93 -0.99 5.03
C ARG A 17 -17.60 -2.08 6.04
N GLY A 18 -17.62 -3.34 5.61
CA GLY A 18 -17.26 -4.49 6.44
C GLY A 18 -15.84 -4.40 6.99
N VAL A 19 -14.87 -3.96 6.17
CA VAL A 19 -13.49 -3.74 6.61
C VAL A 19 -13.43 -2.68 7.72
N PHE A 20 -14.00 -1.49 7.48
CA PHE A 20 -13.94 -0.39 8.44
C PHE A 20 -14.68 -0.67 9.75
N ARG A 21 -15.77 -1.46 9.73
CA ARG A 21 -16.47 -1.85 10.97
C ARG A 21 -15.67 -2.77 11.89
N ARG A 22 -14.68 -3.49 11.34
CA ARG A 22 -13.83 -4.42 12.11
C ARG A 22 -12.54 -3.78 12.61
N LEU A 23 -12.19 -2.59 12.11
CA LEU A 23 -10.99 -1.89 12.54
C LEU A 23 -11.24 -1.25 13.92
N PRO A 24 -10.48 -1.63 14.97
CA PRO A 24 -10.58 -0.95 16.25
C PRO A 24 -10.09 0.50 16.13
N PRO A 25 -10.52 1.40 17.02
CA PRO A 25 -9.97 2.75 17.10
C PRO A 25 -8.44 2.71 17.18
N GLY A 26 -7.77 3.53 16.38
CA GLY A 26 -6.30 3.61 16.34
C GLY A 26 -5.59 2.46 15.62
N ALA A 27 -6.32 1.53 14.98
CA ALA A 27 -5.71 0.42 14.24
C ALA A 27 -4.72 0.85 13.13
N ILE A 28 -4.90 2.06 12.61
CA ILE A 28 -4.06 2.62 11.54
C ILE A 28 -2.84 3.38 12.10
N ASP A 29 -2.86 3.75 13.38
CA ASP A 29 -1.85 4.64 13.98
C ASP A 29 -0.41 4.09 13.82
N PRO A 30 -0.14 2.77 14.03
CA PRO A 30 1.21 2.24 13.82
C PRO A 30 1.70 2.36 12.36
N VAL A 31 0.77 2.30 11.40
CA VAL A 31 1.10 2.48 9.97
C VAL A 31 1.40 3.95 9.69
N LEU A 32 0.63 4.87 10.27
CA LEU A 32 0.87 6.30 10.14
C LEU A 32 2.19 6.70 10.78
N ASP A 33 2.50 6.18 11.98
CA ASP A 33 3.75 6.42 12.68
C ASP A 33 4.94 5.88 11.88
N ALA A 34 4.83 4.69 11.29
CA ALA A 34 5.86 4.12 10.43
C ALA A 34 6.09 4.98 9.18
N LEU A 35 5.03 5.44 8.50
CA LEU A 35 5.15 6.30 7.32
C LEU A 35 5.73 7.67 7.69
N ALA A 36 5.27 8.30 8.76
CA ALA A 36 5.70 9.63 9.18
C ALA A 36 7.13 9.64 9.75
N GLY A 37 7.54 8.55 10.41
CA GLY A 37 8.86 8.40 11.00
C GLY A 37 9.92 7.84 10.06
N ALA A 38 9.54 7.35 8.87
CA ALA A 38 10.47 6.80 7.90
C ALA A 38 11.39 7.90 7.34
N ARG A 39 12.69 7.62 7.30
CA ARG A 39 13.65 8.49 6.60
C ARG A 39 13.33 8.58 5.11
N ARG A 40 12.94 7.44 4.54
CA ARG A 40 12.47 7.26 3.16
C ARG A 40 11.47 6.14 3.10
N ILE A 41 10.48 6.27 2.22
CA ILE A 41 9.48 5.25 1.95
C ILE A 41 9.74 4.71 0.55
N VAL A 42 9.71 3.38 0.39
CA VAL A 42 9.71 2.76 -0.93
C VAL A 42 8.48 1.87 -1.04
N CYS A 43 7.64 2.15 -2.03
CA CYS A 43 6.40 1.44 -2.27
C CYS A 43 6.59 0.31 -3.30
N HIS A 44 5.98 -0.84 -3.06
CA HIS A 44 5.94 -1.95 -4.01
C HIS A 44 4.57 -2.63 -4.04
N GLY A 45 4.18 -3.07 -5.24
CA GLY A 45 3.02 -3.92 -5.47
C GLY A 45 3.07 -4.45 -6.89
N VAL A 46 2.40 -5.56 -7.13
CA VAL A 46 2.30 -6.19 -8.45
C VAL A 46 0.91 -5.97 -9.06
N GLY A 47 0.78 -6.06 -10.38
CA GLY A 47 -0.53 -5.96 -11.04
C GLY A 47 -1.31 -4.68 -10.71
N ARG A 48 -2.58 -4.83 -10.33
CA ARG A 48 -3.48 -3.69 -10.01
C ARG A 48 -3.11 -3.04 -8.68
N GLU A 49 -2.63 -3.82 -7.73
CA GLU A 49 -2.11 -3.37 -6.44
C GLU A 49 -0.89 -2.48 -6.66
N GLY A 50 -0.05 -2.79 -7.64
CA GLY A 50 1.05 -1.92 -8.07
C GLY A 50 0.59 -0.53 -8.53
N LEU A 51 -0.55 -0.42 -9.21
CA LEU A 51 -1.13 0.88 -9.59
C LEU A 51 -1.56 1.68 -8.36
N MET A 52 -2.20 1.01 -7.38
CA MET A 52 -2.61 1.66 -6.13
C MET A 52 -1.42 2.09 -5.28
N MET A 53 -0.35 1.30 -5.24
CA MET A 53 0.88 1.66 -4.51
C MET A 53 1.59 2.86 -5.15
N ARG A 54 1.54 3.01 -6.48
CA ARG A 54 2.03 4.21 -7.18
C ARG A 54 1.16 5.43 -6.87
N ALA A 55 -0.16 5.28 -6.86
CA ALA A 55 -1.08 6.36 -6.47
C ALA A 55 -0.83 6.83 -5.02
N LEU A 56 -0.61 5.89 -4.10
CA LEU A 56 -0.21 6.19 -2.72
C LEU A 56 1.13 6.93 -2.67
N ALA A 57 2.15 6.44 -3.37
CA ALA A 57 3.46 7.09 -3.43
C ALA A 57 3.35 8.56 -3.91
N MET A 58 2.54 8.83 -4.94
CA MET A 58 2.29 10.20 -5.38
C MET A 58 1.66 11.08 -4.30
N ARG A 59 0.72 10.54 -3.50
CA ARG A 59 0.10 11.30 -2.41
C ARG A 59 1.06 11.56 -1.26
N LEU A 60 1.86 10.56 -0.88
CA LEU A 60 2.90 10.72 0.15
C LEU A 60 3.94 11.77 -0.29
N TYR A 61 4.33 11.77 -1.57
CA TYR A 61 5.23 12.78 -2.14
C TYR A 61 4.63 14.19 -2.03
N HIS A 62 3.35 14.36 -2.38
CA HIS A 62 2.66 15.65 -2.22
C HIS A 62 2.52 16.10 -0.76
N LEU A 63 2.57 15.17 0.19
CA LEU A 63 2.62 15.48 1.63
C LEU A 63 4.03 15.83 2.13
N GLY A 64 5.04 15.83 1.25
CA GLY A 64 6.41 16.21 1.57
C GLY A 64 7.31 15.07 2.04
N LEU A 65 6.86 13.81 1.93
CA LEU A 65 7.66 12.64 2.33
C LEU A 65 8.62 12.23 1.21
N ASP A 66 9.83 11.76 1.57
CA ASP A 66 10.79 11.16 0.63
C ASP A 66 10.30 9.76 0.25
N VAL A 67 9.64 9.64 -0.90
CA VAL A 67 8.97 8.40 -1.31
C VAL A 67 9.28 8.02 -2.75
N HIS A 68 9.53 6.74 -2.97
CA HIS A 68 9.85 6.17 -4.27
C HIS A 68 9.07 4.88 -4.52
N VAL A 69 9.20 4.33 -5.73
CA VAL A 69 8.59 3.06 -6.12
C VAL A 69 9.69 2.08 -6.51
N VAL A 70 9.63 0.84 -6.02
CA VAL A 70 10.61 -0.20 -6.37
C VAL A 70 10.67 -0.38 -7.89
N GLY A 71 11.88 -0.38 -8.43
CA GLY A 71 12.16 -0.57 -9.86
C GLY A 71 12.05 0.70 -10.70
N ASP A 72 11.71 1.84 -10.10
CA ASP A 72 11.77 3.13 -10.80
C ASP A 72 13.22 3.63 -10.92
N MET A 73 13.56 4.32 -12.00
CA MET A 73 14.95 4.76 -12.25
C MET A 73 15.44 5.77 -11.20
N SER A 74 14.52 6.47 -10.55
CA SER A 74 14.79 7.44 -9.50
C SER A 74 14.85 6.81 -8.10
N ALA A 75 14.58 5.51 -7.96
CA ALA A 75 14.53 4.85 -6.66
C ALA A 75 15.96 4.66 -6.11
N PRO A 76 16.33 5.34 -5.00
CA PRO A 76 17.64 5.19 -4.40
C PRO A 76 17.74 3.86 -3.62
N PRO A 77 18.96 3.44 -3.23
CA PRO A 77 19.14 2.30 -2.34
C PRO A 77 18.38 2.48 -1.03
N VAL A 78 17.75 1.40 -0.56
CA VAL A 78 17.08 1.31 0.74
C VAL A 78 18.09 0.89 1.79
N GLY A 79 18.00 1.44 2.99
CA GLY A 79 18.87 1.10 4.10
C GLY A 79 18.22 1.30 5.47
N PRO A 80 19.02 1.21 6.55
CA PRO A 80 18.52 1.37 7.91
C PRO A 80 17.78 2.70 8.11
N GLY A 81 16.59 2.64 8.73
CA GLY A 81 15.72 3.80 8.97
C GLY A 81 14.75 4.12 7.82
N ASP A 82 14.83 3.40 6.70
CA ASP A 82 13.85 3.48 5.62
C ASP A 82 12.70 2.48 5.86
N LEU A 83 11.59 2.70 5.15
CA LEU A 83 10.39 1.86 5.19
C LEU A 83 10.10 1.29 3.80
N LEU A 84 10.02 -0.03 3.70
CA LEU A 84 9.46 -0.73 2.54
C LEU A 84 7.96 -0.99 2.77
N ALA A 85 7.10 -0.31 2.01
CA ALA A 85 5.66 -0.50 2.05
C ALA A 85 5.20 -1.39 0.88
N VAL A 86 4.65 -2.57 1.19
CA VAL A 86 4.27 -3.55 0.16
C VAL A 86 2.79 -3.92 0.25
N SER A 87 2.14 -4.05 -0.90
CA SER A 87 0.79 -4.62 -1.01
C SER A 87 0.82 -5.91 -1.84
N ALA A 88 0.26 -6.98 -1.26
CA ALA A 88 0.14 -8.29 -1.89
C ALA A 88 -1.23 -8.93 -1.54
N GLY A 89 -2.23 -8.75 -2.40
CA GLY A 89 -3.60 -9.20 -2.15
C GLY A 89 -3.74 -10.69 -1.77
N PRO A 90 -3.11 -11.63 -2.50
CA PRO A 90 -3.13 -13.06 -2.16
C PRO A 90 -2.31 -13.46 -0.93
N GLY A 91 -1.57 -12.52 -0.33
CA GLY A 91 -0.72 -12.77 0.84
C GLY A 91 0.74 -13.13 0.53
N GLY A 92 1.10 -13.43 -0.73
CA GLY A 92 2.48 -13.71 -1.09
C GLY A 92 2.75 -13.71 -2.59
N PHE A 93 3.90 -13.16 -3.00
CA PHE A 93 4.46 -13.24 -4.34
C PHE A 93 5.96 -13.41 -4.22
N SER A 94 6.58 -14.23 -5.08
CA SER A 94 8.03 -14.45 -5.05
C SER A 94 8.84 -13.15 -5.16
N THR A 95 8.34 -12.16 -5.89
CA THR A 95 8.94 -10.83 -6.00
C THR A 95 8.88 -10.05 -4.69
N VAL A 96 7.75 -10.12 -3.98
CA VAL A 96 7.55 -9.48 -2.67
C VAL A 96 8.43 -10.16 -1.63
N ASP A 97 8.43 -11.48 -1.60
CA ASP A 97 9.21 -12.27 -0.64
C ASP A 97 10.71 -12.05 -0.80
N GLY A 98 11.18 -11.86 -2.04
CA GLY A 98 12.57 -11.49 -2.32
C GLY A 98 12.93 -10.12 -1.75
N LEU A 99 12.05 -9.13 -1.89
CA LEU A 99 12.26 -7.77 -1.39
C LEU A 99 12.19 -7.66 0.13
N LEU A 100 11.45 -8.53 0.81
CA LEU A 100 11.37 -8.54 2.28
C LEU A 100 12.60 -9.16 2.96
N ARG A 101 13.52 -9.75 2.19
CA ARG A 101 14.72 -10.45 2.70
C ARG A 101 16.02 -9.68 2.49
N VAL A 102 15.98 -8.53 1.83
CA VAL A 102 17.14 -7.67 1.55
C VAL A 102 17.32 -6.59 2.60
#